data_AF-A0A1H6G5V9-F1
#
_entry.id   AF-A0A1H6G5V9-F1
#
_cell.length_a   1.000
_cell.length_b   1.000
_cell.length_c   1.000
_cell.angle_alpha   90.00
_cell.angle_beta   90.00
_cell.angle_gamma   90.00
#
_symmetry.space_group_name_H-M   'P 1'
#
loop_
_entity.id
_entity.type
_entity.pdbx_description
1 polymer ?
#
loop_
_entity_poly.entity_id
_entity_poly.type
_entity_poly.pdbx_seq_one_letter_code
_entity_poly.pdbx_strand_id
1 'polypeptide(L)'
;MRKLLLPLSILPLLAAAPAAWAFDPDTPVGEKPEAFPVKLGDEENTTIGAAFRTAFGLEKGAAPEAVREIDERTYHFRPVAIHTMENNVAALLSVGSLEDAGHSEGGLNAIHYLKGSPTGWVKQGEWMDVGAVGTVGNGATSWAFTGLLAANPYLVTAGGGVWQGCLVSSAVVTELTPEGPVDRGGFTDAMSSGAGLGQTEQGYDGQIVAAVPGKSFTVGYTGTKAFKQQYVLKDGKYALVGPEKVPGC
;
A
#
# COMPACT_ATOMS: atom_id res chain seq x y z
N MET A 1 -74.81 41.55 -19.33
CA MET A 1 -75.27 40.47 -18.42
C MET A 1 -74.33 39.28 -18.55
N ARG A 2 -73.98 38.68 -17.41
CA ARG A 2 -73.24 37.42 -17.17
C ARG A 2 -71.73 37.34 -17.48
N LYS A 3 -70.99 37.50 -16.37
CA LYS A 3 -69.65 36.97 -16.05
C LYS A 3 -69.70 35.44 -15.86
N LEU A 4 -68.59 34.74 -16.14
CA LEU A 4 -68.08 33.53 -15.45
C LEU A 4 -66.65 33.27 -16.00
N LEU A 5 -65.56 33.72 -15.36
CA LEU A 5 -64.77 33.09 -14.28
C LEU A 5 -64.28 31.65 -14.60
N LEU A 6 -63.03 31.54 -15.07
CA LEU A 6 -62.16 30.35 -14.95
C LEU A 6 -61.13 30.62 -13.83
N PRO A 7 -60.82 29.65 -12.96
CA PRO A 7 -59.76 29.79 -11.97
C PRO A 7 -58.39 29.55 -12.62
N LEU A 8 -57.48 30.51 -12.44
CA LEU A 8 -56.07 30.40 -12.77
C LEU A 8 -55.38 29.64 -11.63
N SER A 9 -54.96 28.40 -11.88
CA SER A 9 -54.14 27.62 -10.94
C SER A 9 -52.74 28.23 -10.86
N ILE A 10 -52.39 28.76 -9.68
CA ILE A 10 -51.05 29.23 -9.35
C ILE A 10 -50.21 28.00 -9.00
N LEU A 11 -49.30 27.62 -9.90
CA LEU A 11 -48.18 26.71 -9.57
C LEU A 11 -47.07 27.53 -8.90
N PRO A 12 -46.59 27.15 -7.70
CA PRO A 12 -45.36 27.72 -7.17
C PRO A 12 -44.17 27.10 -7.91
N LEU A 13 -43.36 27.93 -8.58
CA LEU A 13 -42.01 27.54 -8.98
C LEU A 13 -41.19 27.32 -7.71
N LEU A 14 -41.00 26.07 -7.30
CA LEU A 14 -39.87 25.73 -6.44
C LEU A 14 -38.60 25.87 -7.29
N ALA A 15 -37.85 26.95 -7.05
CA ALA A 15 -36.47 27.04 -7.45
C ALA A 15 -35.69 25.96 -6.69
N ALA A 16 -35.38 24.85 -7.34
CA ALA A 16 -34.36 23.93 -6.85
C ALA A 16 -33.02 24.64 -6.97
N ALA A 17 -32.56 25.24 -5.88
CA ALA A 17 -31.17 25.64 -5.75
C ALA A 17 -30.31 24.37 -5.88
N PRO A 18 -29.21 24.38 -6.67
CA PRO A 18 -28.29 23.26 -6.67
C PRO A 18 -27.72 23.13 -5.26
N ALA A 19 -27.81 21.92 -4.69
CA ALA A 19 -27.22 21.57 -3.40
C ALA A 19 -25.71 21.74 -3.49
N ALA A 20 -25.28 22.94 -3.17
CA ALA A 20 -23.93 23.33 -2.99
C ALA A 20 -23.66 23.16 -1.48
N TRP A 21 -22.67 22.32 -1.16
CA TRP A 21 -21.92 22.29 0.10
C TRP A 21 -22.58 21.55 1.27
N ALA A 22 -22.09 20.33 1.51
CA ALA A 22 -22.00 19.76 2.84
C ALA A 22 -20.75 18.87 2.92
N PHE A 23 -19.58 19.45 2.61
CA PHE A 23 -18.37 19.06 3.32
C PHE A 23 -18.42 19.88 4.61
N ASP A 24 -18.82 19.24 5.71
CA ASP A 24 -18.68 19.78 7.05
C ASP A 24 -17.20 19.59 7.46
N PRO A 25 -16.39 20.65 7.53
CA PRO A 25 -14.99 20.57 7.88
C PRO A 25 -14.74 20.17 9.35
N ASP A 26 -15.79 20.12 10.17
CA ASP A 26 -15.70 19.84 11.61
C ASP A 26 -16.30 18.49 12.01
N THR A 27 -16.70 17.62 11.07
CA THR A 27 -16.99 16.23 11.44
C THR A 27 -15.66 15.53 11.74
N PRO A 28 -15.31 15.21 13.01
CA PRO A 28 -14.20 14.33 13.27
C PRO A 28 -14.74 12.94 12.91
N VAL A 29 -14.56 12.52 11.67
CA VAL A 29 -14.58 11.10 11.35
C VAL A 29 -13.45 10.55 12.18
N GLY A 30 -13.78 9.94 13.33
CA GLY A 30 -12.80 9.44 14.28
C GLY A 30 -11.90 8.46 13.55
N GLU A 31 -10.77 8.96 13.06
CA GLU A 31 -9.75 8.16 12.42
C GLU A 31 -9.34 7.17 13.49
N LYS A 32 -9.70 5.90 13.27
CA LYS A 32 -9.45 4.87 14.26
C LYS A 32 -7.95 4.94 14.58
N PRO A 33 -7.56 5.17 15.84
CA PRO A 33 -6.17 5.31 16.19
C PRO A 33 -5.43 4.09 15.64
N GLU A 34 -4.40 4.36 14.86
CA GLU A 34 -3.58 3.32 14.33
C GLU A 34 -3.05 2.47 15.49
N ALA A 35 -3.10 1.15 15.35
CA ALA A 35 -2.82 0.25 16.45
C ALA A 35 -2.07 -0.98 15.95
N PHE A 36 -1.24 -1.53 16.84
CA PHE A 36 -0.61 -2.81 16.60
C PHE A 36 -1.63 -3.97 16.66
N PRO A 37 -1.37 -5.07 15.92
CA PRO A 37 -0.28 -5.23 14.96
C PRO A 37 -0.52 -4.43 13.67
N VAL A 38 0.55 -4.02 12.99
CA VAL A 38 0.46 -3.50 11.61
C VAL A 38 -0.01 -4.65 10.73
N LYS A 39 -1.23 -4.54 10.20
CA LYS A 39 -1.85 -5.57 9.38
C LYS A 39 -1.58 -5.29 7.92
N LEU A 40 -0.84 -6.19 7.27
CA LEU A 40 -0.73 -6.19 5.82
C LEU A 40 -2.04 -6.69 5.23
N GLY A 41 -2.54 -5.97 4.24
CA GLY A 41 -3.71 -6.35 3.45
C GLY A 41 -3.34 -6.43 1.97
N ASP A 42 -4.22 -7.05 1.19
CA ASP A 42 -4.13 -7.21 -0.26
C ASP A 42 -5.27 -6.47 -0.99
N GLU A 43 -6.15 -5.81 -0.23
CA GLU A 43 -7.28 -5.07 -0.78
C GLU A 43 -6.83 -3.82 -1.53
N GLU A 44 -7.14 -3.80 -2.81
CA GLU A 44 -6.89 -2.66 -3.68
C GLU A 44 -7.88 -1.54 -3.42
N ASN A 45 -7.38 -0.31 -3.35
CA ASN A 45 -8.23 0.86 -3.34
C ASN A 45 -8.70 1.17 -4.76
N THR A 46 -9.97 0.91 -5.06
CA THR A 46 -10.56 1.13 -6.41
C THR A 46 -10.84 2.60 -6.74
N THR A 47 -10.68 3.51 -5.78
CA THR A 47 -11.03 4.94 -5.94
C THR A 47 -9.87 5.83 -6.40
N ILE A 48 -8.65 5.28 -6.50
CA ILE A 48 -7.40 6.05 -6.72
C ILE A 48 -6.99 6.17 -8.19
N GLY A 49 -7.87 5.80 -9.13
CA GLY A 49 -7.55 5.83 -10.56
C GLY A 49 -7.16 7.23 -11.08
N ALA A 50 -7.65 8.31 -10.48
CA ALA A 50 -7.23 9.66 -10.87
C ALA A 50 -5.77 9.95 -10.51
N ALA A 51 -5.34 9.53 -9.31
CA ALA A 51 -3.95 9.65 -8.87
C ALA A 51 -3.02 8.83 -9.77
N PHE A 52 -3.42 7.59 -10.08
CA PHE A 52 -2.66 6.71 -10.97
C PHE A 52 -2.50 7.27 -12.38
N ARG A 53 -3.58 7.75 -12.99
CA ARG A 53 -3.51 8.37 -14.32
C ARG A 53 -2.55 9.56 -14.34
N THR A 54 -2.59 10.41 -13.32
CA THR A 54 -1.61 11.50 -13.17
C THR A 54 -0.18 10.96 -13.03
N ALA A 55 0.04 9.94 -12.20
CA ALA A 55 1.35 9.35 -11.97
C ALA A 55 1.99 8.82 -13.27
N PHE A 56 1.22 8.08 -14.07
CA PHE A 56 1.68 7.47 -15.32
C PHE A 56 1.49 8.33 -16.57
N GLY A 57 0.96 9.54 -16.42
CA GLY A 57 0.73 10.46 -17.55
C GLY A 57 -0.33 9.97 -18.53
N LEU A 58 -1.37 9.30 -18.02
CA LEU A 58 -2.47 8.76 -18.82
C LEU A 58 -3.55 9.82 -19.05
N GLU A 59 -4.25 9.69 -20.18
CA GLU A 59 -5.38 10.54 -20.53
C GLU A 59 -6.52 10.46 -19.50
N LYS A 60 -7.25 11.56 -19.36
CA LYS A 60 -8.41 11.62 -18.45
C LYS A 60 -9.46 10.61 -18.90
N GLY A 61 -9.86 9.71 -17.99
CA GLY A 61 -10.86 8.69 -18.25
C GLY A 61 -10.30 7.38 -18.83
N ALA A 62 -8.99 7.29 -19.10
CA ALA A 62 -8.34 6.03 -19.42
C ALA A 62 -8.49 5.02 -18.27
N ALA A 63 -8.42 3.73 -18.59
CA ALA A 63 -8.33 2.68 -17.58
C ALA A 63 -7.13 2.94 -16.66
N PRO A 64 -7.22 2.65 -15.35
CA PRO A 64 -6.12 2.84 -14.40
C PRO A 64 -5.07 1.72 -14.53
N GLU A 65 -4.55 1.53 -15.73
CA GLU A 65 -3.53 0.55 -16.08
C GLU A 65 -2.49 1.22 -16.97
N ALA A 66 -1.22 0.85 -16.82
CA ALA A 66 -0.13 1.41 -17.61
C ALA A 66 0.88 0.32 -17.99
N VAL A 67 1.37 0.37 -19.22
CA VAL A 67 2.46 -0.51 -19.68
C VAL A 67 3.75 0.29 -19.75
N ARG A 68 4.84 -0.28 -19.24
CA ARG A 68 6.18 0.30 -19.29
C ARG A 68 7.21 -0.77 -19.62
N GLU A 69 8.14 -0.42 -20.48
CA GLU A 69 9.35 -1.21 -20.71
C GLU A 69 10.45 -0.70 -19.76
N ILE A 70 10.98 -1.60 -18.93
CA ILE A 70 12.05 -1.32 -17.97
C ILE A 70 13.03 -2.48 -18.07
N ASP A 71 14.30 -2.17 -18.32
CA ASP A 71 15.38 -3.16 -18.48
C ASP A 71 15.02 -4.28 -19.47
N GLU A 72 14.47 -3.90 -20.64
CA GLU A 72 14.04 -4.81 -21.71
C GLU A 72 12.86 -5.73 -21.34
N ARG A 73 12.14 -5.42 -20.25
CA ARG A 73 10.96 -6.17 -19.80
C ARG A 73 9.72 -5.31 -19.77
N THR A 74 8.59 -5.89 -20.18
CA THR A 74 7.30 -5.19 -20.23
C THR A 74 6.50 -5.43 -18.95
N TYR A 75 6.34 -4.38 -18.15
CA TYR A 75 5.56 -4.40 -16.92
C TYR A 75 4.18 -3.78 -17.11
N HIS A 76 3.16 -4.44 -16.54
CA HIS A 76 1.78 -3.98 -16.49
C HIS A 76 1.48 -3.45 -15.10
N PHE A 77 1.43 -2.13 -14.97
CA PHE A 77 1.18 -1.44 -13.71
C PHE A 77 -0.30 -1.20 -13.46
N ARG A 78 -0.70 -1.39 -12.20
CA ARG A 78 -2.00 -1.01 -11.65
C ARG A 78 -1.83 -0.35 -10.27
N PRO A 79 -2.70 0.58 -9.89
CA PRO A 79 -2.64 1.18 -8.56
C PRO A 79 -3.20 0.22 -7.51
N VAL A 80 -2.62 0.22 -6.31
CA VAL A 80 -3.10 -0.65 -5.23
C VAL A 80 -3.48 0.11 -3.98
N ALA A 81 -2.74 1.16 -3.62
CA ALA A 81 -3.02 1.93 -2.42
C ALA A 81 -2.49 3.35 -2.52
N ILE A 82 -3.06 4.26 -1.73
CA ILE A 82 -2.58 5.63 -1.59
C ILE A 82 -2.61 6.02 -0.11
N HIS A 83 -1.62 6.77 0.33
CA HIS A 83 -1.58 7.35 1.66
C HIS A 83 -1.37 8.85 1.58
N THR A 84 -2.21 9.62 2.28
CA THR A 84 -2.07 11.08 2.34
C THR A 84 -1.09 11.43 3.45
N MET A 85 -0.10 12.22 3.09
CA MET A 85 0.92 12.81 3.95
C MET A 85 0.58 14.27 4.22
N GLU A 86 1.41 14.93 5.03
CA GLU A 86 1.29 16.37 5.28
C GLU A 86 1.37 17.21 3.99
N ASN A 87 0.94 18.47 4.08
CA ASN A 87 1.03 19.45 2.99
C ASN A 87 0.32 19.03 1.68
N ASN A 88 -0.74 18.22 1.81
CA ASN A 88 -1.52 17.66 0.70
C ASN A 88 -0.66 16.84 -0.27
N VAL A 89 0.43 16.24 0.21
CA VAL A 89 1.21 15.26 -0.55
C VAL A 89 0.58 13.90 -0.31
N ALA A 90 0.61 13.02 -1.32
CA ALA A 90 0.18 11.64 -1.19
C ALA A 90 1.21 10.71 -1.83
N ALA A 91 1.45 9.58 -1.19
CA ALA A 91 2.25 8.48 -1.72
C ALA A 91 1.31 7.43 -2.34
N LEU A 92 1.38 7.28 -3.64
CA LEU A 92 0.67 6.24 -4.39
C LEU A 92 1.58 5.03 -4.55
N LEU A 93 1.12 3.85 -4.12
CA LEU A 93 1.72 2.57 -4.44
C LEU A 93 1.02 1.96 -5.67
N SER A 94 1.81 1.60 -6.67
CA SER A 94 1.38 0.81 -7.83
C SER A 94 2.23 -0.45 -7.91
N VAL A 95 1.63 -1.56 -8.33
CA VAL A 95 2.34 -2.82 -8.56
C VAL A 95 2.38 -3.10 -10.06
N GLY A 96 3.54 -3.50 -10.56
CA GLY A 96 3.81 -3.88 -11.93
C GLY A 96 3.97 -5.39 -12.04
N SER A 97 3.23 -6.03 -12.93
CA SER A 97 3.35 -7.46 -13.22
C SER A 97 4.02 -7.76 -14.55
N LEU A 98 4.65 -8.92 -14.65
CA LEU A 98 5.21 -9.50 -15.88
C LEU A 98 4.37 -10.71 -16.31
N GLU A 99 3.94 -10.75 -17.57
CA GLU A 99 3.12 -11.86 -18.09
C GLU A 99 3.94 -13.15 -18.29
N ASP A 100 5.14 -13.05 -18.86
CA ASP A 100 6.01 -14.19 -19.19
C ASP A 100 7.16 -14.35 -18.19
N ALA A 101 6.85 -14.32 -16.89
CA ALA A 101 7.85 -14.43 -15.84
C ALA A 101 8.23 -15.88 -15.49
N GLY A 102 9.54 -16.13 -15.39
CA GLY A 102 10.09 -17.32 -14.77
C GLY A 102 9.76 -17.39 -13.29
N HIS A 103 9.82 -18.60 -12.73
CA HIS A 103 9.37 -18.87 -11.36
C HIS A 103 10.12 -18.07 -10.27
N SER A 104 11.38 -17.69 -10.52
CA SER A 104 12.19 -16.89 -9.59
C SER A 104 12.09 -15.37 -9.84
N GLU A 105 11.36 -14.94 -10.86
CA GLU A 105 11.32 -13.53 -11.24
C GLU A 105 10.19 -12.81 -10.52
N GLY A 106 10.48 -11.63 -9.97
CA GLY A 106 9.48 -10.76 -9.36
C GLY A 106 9.00 -9.70 -10.34
N GLY A 107 7.87 -9.08 -10.00
CA GLY A 107 7.39 -7.87 -10.65
C GLY A 107 8.11 -6.63 -10.11
N LEU A 108 7.43 -5.49 -10.15
CA LEU A 108 7.93 -4.23 -9.61
C LEU A 108 6.90 -3.57 -8.72
N ASN A 109 7.37 -2.71 -7.82
CA ASN A 109 6.53 -1.70 -7.20
C ASN A 109 7.00 -0.33 -7.64
N ALA A 110 6.05 0.57 -7.82
CA ALA A 110 6.30 1.98 -8.07
C ALA A 110 5.67 2.81 -6.95
N ILE A 111 6.44 3.76 -6.42
CA ILE A 111 5.92 4.80 -5.54
C ILE A 111 5.95 6.12 -6.30
N HIS A 112 4.81 6.80 -6.30
CA HIS A 112 4.70 8.15 -6.84
C HIS A 112 4.28 9.10 -5.74
N TYR A 113 4.97 10.24 -5.65
CA TYR A 113 4.50 11.34 -4.83
C TYR A 113 3.67 12.28 -5.68
N LEU A 114 2.48 12.58 -5.18
CA LEU A 114 1.49 13.42 -5.84
C LEU A 114 1.10 14.55 -4.90
N LYS A 115 1.06 15.78 -5.39
CA LYS A 115 0.56 16.92 -4.64
C LYS A 115 -0.85 17.24 -5.07
N GLY A 116 -1.76 17.34 -4.12
CA GLY A 116 -3.13 17.80 -4.34
C GLY A 116 -3.13 19.28 -4.75
N SER A 117 -3.95 19.62 -5.74
CA SER A 117 -4.20 20.98 -6.20
C SER A 117 -5.70 21.17 -6.47
N PRO A 118 -6.20 22.41 -6.61
CA PRO A 118 -7.60 22.66 -6.96
C PRO A 118 -8.04 21.99 -8.27
N THR A 119 -7.11 21.71 -9.17
CA THR A 119 -7.35 21.08 -10.48
C THR A 119 -7.10 19.57 -10.50
N GLY A 120 -6.73 18.96 -9.37
CA GLY A 120 -6.42 17.54 -9.24
C GLY A 120 -4.98 17.27 -8.78
N TRP A 121 -4.47 16.08 -9.07
CA TRP A 121 -3.14 15.66 -8.67
C TRP A 121 -2.05 16.24 -9.58
N VAL A 122 -0.88 16.52 -9.00
CA VAL A 122 0.34 16.91 -9.73
C VAL A 122 1.48 16.02 -9.28
N LYS A 123 2.11 15.30 -10.21
CA LYS A 123 3.27 14.43 -9.91
C LYS A 123 4.45 15.25 -9.40
N GLN A 124 5.02 14.83 -8.27
CA GLN A 124 6.19 15.44 -7.62
C GLN A 124 7.45 14.58 -7.78
N GLY A 125 7.29 13.25 -7.75
CA GLY A 125 8.39 12.32 -7.85
C GLY A 125 7.92 10.92 -8.20
N GLU A 126 8.85 10.11 -8.66
CA GLU A 126 8.65 8.74 -9.11
C GLU A 126 9.86 7.91 -8.69
N TRP A 127 9.58 6.78 -8.04
CA TRP A 127 10.58 5.80 -7.63
C TRP A 127 10.08 4.42 -8.04
N MET A 128 10.86 3.77 -8.90
CA MET A 128 10.62 2.39 -9.32
C MET A 128 11.45 1.43 -8.47
N ASP A 129 11.03 0.17 -8.44
CA ASP A 129 11.74 -0.91 -7.73
C ASP A 129 11.87 -0.66 -6.22
N VAL A 130 10.73 -0.42 -5.56
CA VAL A 130 10.69 -0.10 -4.12
C VAL A 130 10.05 -1.22 -3.30
N GLY A 131 10.73 -1.68 -2.26
CA GLY A 131 10.18 -2.62 -1.29
C GLY A 131 10.18 -4.08 -1.77
N ALA A 132 9.44 -4.94 -1.07
CA ALA A 132 9.35 -6.36 -1.41
C ALA A 132 8.38 -6.60 -2.58
N VAL A 133 8.69 -7.60 -3.40
CA VAL A 133 7.86 -8.08 -4.51
C VAL A 133 7.63 -9.58 -4.39
N GLY A 134 6.58 -10.07 -5.04
CA GLY A 134 6.30 -11.50 -5.15
C GLY A 134 7.20 -12.19 -6.18
N THR A 135 6.81 -13.40 -6.56
CA THR A 135 7.44 -14.18 -7.63
C THR A 135 6.49 -14.41 -8.79
N VAL A 136 6.97 -15.07 -9.84
CA VAL A 136 6.22 -15.33 -11.08
C VAL A 136 5.68 -14.02 -11.66
N GLY A 137 6.53 -12.99 -11.64
CA GLY A 137 6.24 -11.69 -12.24
C GLY A 137 5.35 -10.80 -11.39
N ASN A 138 4.99 -11.16 -10.16
CA ASN A 138 4.13 -10.34 -9.31
C ASN A 138 4.91 -9.25 -8.56
N GLY A 139 4.37 -8.04 -8.49
CA GLY A 139 4.81 -7.02 -7.53
C GLY A 139 4.47 -7.40 -6.08
N ALA A 140 4.39 -6.44 -5.16
CA ALA A 140 3.97 -6.71 -3.78
C ALA A 140 2.61 -7.42 -3.74
N THR A 141 2.50 -8.47 -2.93
CA THR A 141 1.27 -9.26 -2.76
C THR A 141 0.46 -8.83 -1.53
N SER A 142 1.09 -8.09 -0.61
CA SER A 142 0.39 -7.39 0.47
C SER A 142 1.14 -6.12 0.89
N TRP A 143 0.42 -5.18 1.49
CA TRP A 143 0.97 -3.89 1.88
C TRP A 143 0.23 -3.28 3.08
N ALA A 144 0.87 -2.32 3.75
CA ALA A 144 0.25 -1.42 4.70
C ALA A 144 1.01 -0.10 4.78
N PHE A 145 0.28 1.00 4.97
CA PHE A 145 0.88 2.26 5.42
C PHE A 145 0.76 2.36 6.94
N THR A 146 1.78 2.88 7.61
CA THR A 146 1.81 3.03 9.07
C THR A 146 2.60 4.25 9.52
N GLY A 147 2.04 5.01 10.46
CA GLY A 147 2.73 6.08 11.19
C GLY A 147 3.34 5.63 12.52
N LEU A 148 3.25 4.34 12.87
CA LEU A 148 3.64 3.85 14.19
C LEU A 148 5.16 3.70 14.39
N LEU A 149 5.96 3.76 13.32
CA LEU A 149 7.37 3.41 13.35
C LEU A 149 8.32 4.60 13.58
N ALA A 150 7.98 5.80 13.11
CA ALA A 150 8.72 7.03 13.37
C ALA A 150 7.85 8.26 13.05
N ALA A 151 8.47 9.44 12.96
CA ALA A 151 7.77 10.69 12.62
C ALA A 151 7.24 10.70 11.18
N ASN A 152 8.00 10.15 10.23
CA ASN A 152 7.54 9.98 8.84
C ASN A 152 6.65 8.73 8.73
N PRO A 153 5.66 8.72 7.82
CA PRO A 153 4.92 7.51 7.48
C PRO A 153 5.83 6.45 6.87
N TYR A 154 5.44 5.19 7.03
CA TYR A 154 6.11 4.04 6.44
C TYR A 154 5.14 3.29 5.54
N LEU A 155 5.69 2.73 4.47
CA LEU A 155 5.06 1.68 3.68
C LEU A 155 5.76 0.36 4.01
N VAL A 156 4.98 -0.64 4.43
CA VAL A 156 5.44 -2.03 4.50
C VAL A 156 4.85 -2.75 3.31
N THR A 157 5.68 -3.27 2.42
CA THR A 157 5.26 -4.18 1.35
C THR A 157 5.80 -5.56 1.64
N ALA A 158 5.04 -6.60 1.32
CA ALA A 158 5.49 -7.97 1.39
C ALA A 158 5.25 -8.70 0.08
N GLY A 159 6.10 -9.69 -0.14
CA GLY A 159 6.07 -10.54 -1.30
C GLY A 159 6.95 -11.75 -1.08
N GLY A 160 6.57 -12.83 -1.76
CA GLY A 160 7.17 -14.13 -1.56
C GLY A 160 6.72 -15.11 -2.63
N GLY A 161 7.21 -16.33 -2.48
CA GLY A 161 6.89 -17.42 -3.39
C GLY A 161 7.03 -18.76 -2.70
N VAL A 162 6.77 -19.82 -3.47
CA VAL A 162 6.94 -21.19 -3.01
C VAL A 162 8.04 -21.84 -3.82
N TRP A 163 9.10 -22.34 -3.18
CA TRP A 163 10.16 -23.10 -3.84
C TRP A 163 10.26 -24.49 -3.25
N GLN A 164 10.16 -25.52 -4.10
CA GLN A 164 10.26 -26.92 -3.68
C GLN A 164 9.30 -27.27 -2.53
N GLY A 165 8.12 -26.65 -2.52
CA GLY A 165 7.11 -26.84 -1.47
C GLY A 165 7.30 -25.96 -0.23
N CYS A 166 8.31 -25.10 -0.18
CA CYS A 166 8.52 -24.17 0.91
C CYS A 166 8.06 -22.76 0.53
N LEU A 167 7.06 -22.24 1.23
CA LEU A 167 6.63 -20.85 1.12
C LEU A 167 7.57 -19.97 1.94
N VAL A 168 8.10 -18.93 1.31
CA VAL A 168 8.84 -17.86 2.00
C VAL A 168 8.35 -16.53 1.48
N SER A 169 7.96 -15.66 2.40
CA SER A 169 7.63 -14.26 2.16
C SER A 169 8.52 -13.37 3.00
N SER A 170 8.90 -12.22 2.44
CA SER A 170 9.59 -11.17 3.17
C SER A 170 8.84 -9.85 3.04
N ALA A 171 8.84 -9.07 4.12
CA ALA A 171 8.38 -7.70 4.15
C ALA A 171 9.56 -6.74 4.15
N VAL A 172 9.44 -5.64 3.39
CA VAL A 172 10.37 -4.51 3.42
C VAL A 172 9.67 -3.29 4.02
N VAL A 173 10.36 -2.63 4.94
CA VAL A 173 9.93 -1.43 5.64
C VAL A 173 10.55 -0.22 4.95
N THR A 174 9.73 0.55 4.25
CA THR A 174 10.13 1.74 3.50
C THR A 174 9.65 3.00 4.20
N GLU A 175 10.55 3.90 4.59
CA GLU A 175 10.17 5.21 5.13
C GLU A 175 9.81 6.17 3.99
N LEU A 176 8.70 6.88 4.12
CA LEU A 176 8.24 7.86 3.14
C LEU A 176 8.68 9.26 3.59
N THR A 177 9.91 9.64 3.24
CA THR A 177 10.47 10.96 3.56
C THR A 177 10.00 12.01 2.55
N PRO A 178 10.03 13.33 2.85
CA PRO A 178 9.70 14.36 1.87
C PRO A 178 10.52 14.28 0.57
N GLU A 179 11.75 13.78 0.64
CA GLU A 179 12.68 13.62 -0.49
C GLU A 179 12.44 12.33 -1.29
N GLY A 180 11.66 11.39 -0.75
CA GLY A 180 11.34 10.11 -1.40
C GLY A 180 11.33 8.91 -0.45
N PRO A 181 10.98 7.72 -0.95
CA PRO A 181 11.04 6.48 -0.21
C PRO A 181 12.47 6.08 0.12
N VAL A 182 12.70 5.62 1.35
CA VAL A 182 13.99 5.12 1.84
C VAL A 182 13.81 3.70 2.38
N ASP A 183 14.53 2.74 1.82
CA ASP A 183 14.59 1.37 2.34
C ASP A 183 15.22 1.35 3.75
N ARG A 184 14.42 0.98 4.75
CA ARG A 184 14.84 0.83 6.15
C ARG A 184 15.05 -0.62 6.56
N GLY A 185 15.11 -1.57 5.63
CA GLY A 185 15.35 -2.98 5.90
C GLY A 185 14.08 -3.82 5.84
N GLY A 186 14.18 -5.09 6.24
CA GLY A 186 13.08 -6.03 6.11
C GLY A 186 13.18 -7.20 7.08
N PHE A 187 12.16 -8.06 7.02
CA PHE A 187 12.04 -9.26 7.84
C PHE A 187 11.25 -10.33 7.08
N THR A 188 11.43 -11.60 7.43
CA THR A 188 10.59 -12.69 6.92
C THR A 188 9.20 -12.56 7.54
N ASP A 189 8.16 -12.26 6.77
CA ASP A 189 6.80 -12.07 7.28
C ASP A 189 5.95 -13.35 7.19
N ALA A 190 6.33 -14.30 6.34
CA ALA A 190 5.74 -15.64 6.36
C ALA A 190 6.75 -16.71 5.97
N MET A 191 6.66 -17.87 6.61
CA MET A 191 7.35 -19.09 6.19
C MET A 191 6.43 -20.27 6.40
N SER A 192 6.35 -21.16 5.41
CA SER A 192 5.75 -22.49 5.59
C SER A 192 6.58 -23.53 4.88
N SER A 193 7.19 -24.46 5.64
CA SER A 193 7.84 -25.62 5.06
C SER A 193 6.77 -26.65 4.73
N GLY A 194 6.42 -26.79 3.46
CA GLY A 194 5.52 -27.86 3.02
C GLY A 194 6.03 -29.23 3.44
N ALA A 195 5.12 -30.16 3.69
CA ALA A 195 5.40 -31.52 4.13
C ALA A 195 6.07 -32.38 3.02
N GLY A 196 7.22 -31.94 2.50
CA GLY A 196 8.11 -32.77 1.70
C GLY A 196 8.49 -34.03 2.49
N LEU A 197 8.69 -35.15 1.78
CA LEU A 197 8.93 -36.47 2.40
C LEU A 197 10.04 -36.39 3.47
N GLY A 198 9.67 -36.57 4.73
CA GLY A 198 10.60 -36.61 5.87
C GLY A 198 10.82 -35.28 6.62
N GLN A 199 10.17 -34.19 6.21
CA GLN A 199 10.20 -32.91 6.93
C GLN A 199 9.03 -32.80 7.91
N THR A 200 9.24 -32.12 9.03
CA THR A 200 8.14 -31.71 9.92
C THR A 200 7.60 -30.39 9.39
N GLU A 201 6.32 -30.34 9.08
CA GLU A 201 5.66 -29.10 8.66
C GLU A 201 5.80 -28.03 9.75
N GLN A 202 6.23 -26.84 9.34
CA GLN A 202 6.30 -25.67 10.20
C GLN A 202 5.75 -24.47 9.44
N GLY A 203 4.85 -23.73 10.07
CA GLY A 203 4.39 -22.42 9.63
C GLY A 203 4.78 -21.32 10.62
N TYR A 204 5.13 -20.15 10.11
CA TYR A 204 5.39 -18.93 10.88
C TYR A 204 4.77 -17.72 10.17
N ASP A 205 4.00 -16.93 10.90
CA ASP A 205 3.41 -15.68 10.42
C ASP A 205 3.90 -14.53 11.28
N GLY A 206 4.61 -13.58 10.68
CA GLY A 206 5.27 -12.45 11.33
C GLY A 206 4.54 -11.14 11.10
N GLN A 207 4.28 -10.40 12.18
CA GLN A 207 3.67 -9.07 12.11
C GLN A 207 4.39 -8.08 13.03
N ILE A 208 4.48 -6.81 12.62
CA ILE A 208 4.98 -5.76 13.51
C ILE A 208 3.95 -5.54 14.63
N VAL A 209 4.31 -5.90 15.85
CA VAL A 209 3.40 -5.93 17.01
C VAL A 209 3.70 -4.86 18.06
N ALA A 210 4.85 -4.18 17.94
CA ALA A 210 5.23 -3.06 18.78
C ALA A 210 6.36 -2.26 18.13
N ALA A 211 6.49 -0.98 18.48
CA ALA A 211 7.64 -0.16 18.12
C ALA A 211 8.00 0.85 19.22
N VAL A 212 9.26 1.26 19.20
CA VAL A 212 9.74 2.49 19.85
C VAL A 212 10.07 3.44 18.71
N PRO A 213 9.24 4.49 18.47
CA PRO A 213 9.36 5.33 17.29
C PRO A 213 10.78 5.86 17.05
N GLY A 214 11.27 5.71 15.82
CA GLY A 214 12.61 6.13 15.38
C GLY A 214 13.77 5.34 15.99
N LYS A 215 13.51 4.21 16.67
CA LYS A 215 14.55 3.43 17.35
C LYS A 215 14.48 1.94 17.05
N SER A 216 13.31 1.33 17.15
CA SER A 216 13.17 -0.12 16.97
C SER A 216 11.74 -0.54 16.71
N PHE A 217 11.55 -1.70 16.08
CA PHE A 217 10.27 -2.40 16.07
C PHE A 217 10.43 -3.85 16.48
N THR A 218 9.32 -4.48 16.85
CA THR A 218 9.26 -5.89 17.22
C THR A 218 8.32 -6.61 16.28
N VAL A 219 8.82 -7.67 15.66
CA VAL A 219 8.00 -8.64 14.93
C VAL A 219 7.60 -9.74 15.90
N GLY A 220 6.30 -9.98 16.01
CA GLY A 220 5.76 -11.14 16.71
C GLY A 220 5.40 -12.20 15.69
N TYR A 221 5.90 -13.41 15.93
CA TYR A 221 5.63 -14.59 15.12
C TYR A 221 4.61 -15.48 15.80
N THR A 222 3.66 -15.98 15.03
CA THR A 222 2.71 -17.04 15.41
C THR A 222 2.88 -18.26 14.50
N GLY A 223 2.10 -19.33 14.72
CA GLY A 223 2.21 -20.58 13.97
C GLY A 223 2.75 -21.71 14.84
N THR A 224 3.78 -22.42 14.35
CA THR A 224 4.39 -23.59 15.00
C THR A 224 4.91 -23.28 16.39
N LYS A 225 5.60 -22.13 16.53
CA LYS A 225 6.08 -21.61 17.80
C LYS A 225 5.91 -20.10 17.81
N ALA A 226 5.40 -19.58 18.91
CA ALA A 226 5.32 -18.15 19.12
C ALA A 226 6.64 -17.60 19.66
N PHE A 227 7.16 -16.55 19.03
CA PHE A 227 8.31 -15.82 19.53
C PHE A 227 8.29 -14.37 19.04
N LYS A 228 9.24 -13.58 19.53
CA LYS A 228 9.46 -12.20 19.09
C LYS A 228 10.89 -12.00 18.63
N GLN A 229 11.04 -11.15 17.63
CA GLN A 229 12.32 -10.64 17.14
C GLN A 229 12.29 -9.12 17.15
N GLN A 230 13.37 -8.52 17.65
CA GLN A 230 13.50 -7.08 17.73
C GLN A 230 14.45 -6.61 16.64
N TYR A 231 14.08 -5.53 15.96
CA TYR A 231 14.87 -4.87 14.94
C TYR A 231 15.19 -3.45 15.42
N VAL A 232 16.46 -3.08 15.45
CA VAL A 232 16.94 -1.78 15.94
C VAL A 232 17.50 -0.98 14.77
N LEU A 233 17.13 0.30 14.69
CA LEU A 233 17.64 1.22 13.71
C LEU A 233 19.14 1.47 13.96
N LYS A 234 19.97 1.06 13.02
CA LYS A 234 21.43 1.25 13.00
C LYS A 234 21.84 1.67 11.61
N ASP A 235 22.64 2.73 11.50
CA ASP A 235 23.15 3.23 10.22
C ASP A 235 22.04 3.48 9.18
N GLY A 236 20.87 3.91 9.64
CA GLY A 236 19.71 4.20 8.80
C GLY A 236 18.92 2.98 8.34
N LYS A 237 19.20 1.76 8.81
CA LYS A 237 18.40 0.55 8.58
C LYS A 237 18.07 -0.20 9.86
N TYR A 238 16.89 -0.80 9.92
CA TYR A 238 16.49 -1.68 10.99
C TYR A 238 17.19 -3.03 10.82
N ALA A 239 18.02 -3.39 11.81
CA ALA A 239 18.77 -4.63 11.84
C ALA A 239 18.28 -5.53 12.97
N LEU A 240 18.16 -6.84 12.69
CA LEU A 240 17.78 -7.84 13.68
C LEU A 240 18.75 -7.86 14.86
N VAL A 241 18.21 -7.95 16.07
CA VAL A 241 18.96 -8.16 17.31
C VAL A 241 19.03 -9.65 17.62
N GLY A 242 20.23 -10.22 17.54
CA GLY A 242 20.46 -11.64 17.78
C GLY A 242 20.28 -12.50 16.53
N PRO A 243 20.21 -13.84 16.67
CA PRO A 243 20.07 -14.74 15.53
C PRO A 243 18.66 -14.75 14.96
N GLU A 244 18.56 -15.07 13.66
CA GLU A 244 17.29 -15.38 13.00
C GLU A 244 16.65 -16.60 13.68
N LYS A 245 15.35 -16.52 13.97
CA LYS A 245 14.57 -17.55 14.65
C LYS A 245 13.55 -18.20 13.74
N VAL A 246 13.13 -17.53 12.67
CA VAL A 246 12.37 -18.16 11.60
C VAL A 246 13.32 -19.16 10.92
N PRO A 247 12.99 -20.46 10.90
CA PRO A 247 13.82 -21.41 10.19
C PRO A 247 13.83 -21.07 8.69
N GLY A 248 14.97 -21.31 8.05
CA GLY A 248 15.02 -21.28 6.60
C GLY A 248 14.34 -22.50 5.98
N CYS A 249 14.15 -22.40 4.67
CA CYS A 249 14.19 -23.52 3.75
C CYS A 249 15.64 -23.61 3.21
#